data_AF-A0A3N0UY02-F1
#
_entry.id   AF-A0A3N0UY02-F1
#
_cell.length_a   1.000
_cell.length_b   1.000
_cell.length_c   1.000
_cell.angle_alpha   90.00
_cell.angle_beta   90.00
_cell.angle_gamma   90.00
#
_symmetry.space_group_name_H-M   'P 1'
#
loop_
_entity.id
_entity.type
_entity.pdbx_description
1 polymer ?
#
loop_
_entity_poly.entity_id
_entity_poly.type
_entity_poly.pdbx_seq_one_letter_code
_entity_poly.pdbx_strand_id
1 'polypeptide(L)'
;MKQVGIVLVSMMVSGCAATSTPHFDAQFGDSVQAAKQRQVLYPAGYQPAYPQRGLDGKAANTAIEQYQKSFAQPSGSAGSASSEAGRSGN
;
A
#
# COMPACT_ATOMS: atom_id res chain seq x y z
N MET A 1 7.73 12.85 -40.86
CA MET A 1 8.54 12.41 -39.69
C MET A 1 8.93 13.57 -38.76
N LYS A 2 9.51 14.68 -39.24
CA LYS A 2 9.86 15.86 -38.40
C LYS A 2 8.67 16.46 -37.63
N GLN A 3 7.48 16.52 -38.24
CA GLN A 3 6.27 17.06 -37.62
C GLN A 3 5.75 16.19 -36.46
N VAL A 4 5.86 14.87 -36.58
CA VAL A 4 5.45 13.91 -35.53
C VAL A 4 6.36 14.05 -34.31
N GLY A 5 7.66 14.23 -34.52
CA GLY A 5 8.62 14.45 -33.43
C GLY A 5 8.33 15.73 -32.62
N ILE A 6 7.95 16.82 -33.29
CA ILE A 6 7.62 18.09 -32.63
C ILE A 6 6.34 17.97 -31.77
N VAL A 7 5.30 17.29 -32.28
CA VAL A 7 4.07 17.07 -31.52
C VAL A 7 4.31 16.21 -30.28
N LEU A 8 5.12 15.15 -30.41
CA LEU A 8 5.43 14.23 -29.32
C LEU A 8 6.23 14.92 -28.19
N VAL A 9 7.20 15.76 -28.56
CA VAL A 9 7.95 16.60 -27.61
C VAL A 9 7.06 17.63 -26.93
N SER A 10 6.12 18.24 -27.68
CA SER A 10 5.16 19.21 -27.12
C SER A 10 4.22 18.57 -26.10
N MET A 11 3.76 17.34 -26.34
CA MET A 11 2.94 16.59 -25.37
C MET A 11 3.72 16.25 -24.10
N MET A 12 4.98 15.84 -24.22
CA MET A 12 5.85 15.54 -23.07
C MET A 12 6.10 16.77 -22.19
N VAL A 13 6.33 17.96 -22.77
CA VAL A 13 6.60 19.18 -21.98
C VAL A 13 5.32 19.80 -21.39
N SER A 14 4.14 19.53 -21.97
CA SER A 14 2.87 20.06 -21.46
C SER A 14 2.57 19.64 -20.01
N GLY A 15 3.01 18.45 -19.58
CA GLY A 15 2.87 18.01 -18.19
C GLY A 15 3.72 18.82 -17.19
N CYS A 16 4.84 19.41 -17.64
CA CYS A 16 5.73 20.16 -16.77
C CYS A 16 5.18 21.56 -16.46
N ALA A 17 4.68 22.27 -17.47
CA ALA A 17 4.03 23.58 -17.31
C ALA A 17 2.59 23.49 -16.75
N ALA A 18 1.92 22.34 -16.90
CA ALA A 18 0.62 22.05 -16.28
C ALA A 18 0.69 21.82 -14.76
N THR A 19 1.89 21.81 -14.16
CA THR A 19 2.08 21.68 -12.71
C THR A 19 1.72 22.98 -11.96
N SER A 20 1.48 24.08 -12.65
CA SER A 20 0.89 25.26 -12.00
C SER A 20 -0.54 24.91 -11.58
N THR A 21 -0.83 25.06 -10.28
CA THR A 21 -2.10 24.71 -9.67
C THR A 21 -2.90 25.98 -9.31
N PRO A 22 -3.23 26.86 -10.28
CA PRO A 22 -3.73 28.20 -9.99
C PRO A 22 -5.00 28.21 -9.13
N HIS A 23 -5.88 27.21 -9.31
CA HIS A 23 -7.06 27.04 -8.47
C HIS A 23 -6.73 26.57 -7.06
N PHE A 24 -5.77 25.67 -6.88
CA PHE A 24 -5.37 25.23 -5.54
C PHE A 24 -4.54 26.29 -4.82
N ASP A 25 -3.73 27.06 -5.55
CA ASP A 25 -2.85 28.11 -5.04
C ASP A 25 -3.66 29.34 -4.59
N ALA A 26 -4.71 29.71 -5.34
CA ALA A 26 -5.61 30.82 -4.98
C ALA A 26 -6.35 30.57 -3.64
N GLN A 27 -6.58 29.31 -3.28
CA GLN A 27 -7.25 28.88 -2.05
C GLN A 27 -6.42 27.82 -1.33
N PHE A 28 -5.12 28.09 -1.16
CA PHE A 28 -4.15 27.14 -0.61
C PHE A 28 -4.57 26.52 0.73
N GLY A 29 -5.13 27.33 1.64
CA GLY A 29 -5.61 26.84 2.94
C GLY A 29 -6.72 25.79 2.80
N ASP A 30 -7.74 26.10 2.00
CA ASP A 30 -8.88 25.21 1.77
C ASP A 30 -8.49 23.97 0.98
N SER A 31 -7.59 24.12 0.00
CA SER A 31 -7.10 23.00 -0.79
C SER A 31 -6.30 22.00 0.04
N VAL A 32 -5.43 22.48 0.93
CA VAL A 32 -4.68 21.63 1.88
C VAL A 32 -5.63 20.94 2.84
N GLN A 33 -6.60 21.66 3.40
CA GLN A 33 -7.56 21.08 4.33
C GLN A 33 -8.42 20.00 3.64
N ALA A 34 -8.88 20.25 2.41
CA ALA A 34 -9.63 19.29 1.63
C ALA A 34 -8.77 18.08 1.21
N ALA A 35 -7.50 18.27 0.89
CA ALA A 35 -6.57 17.18 0.60
C ALA A 35 -6.34 16.30 1.84
N LYS A 36 -6.12 16.93 2.99
CA LYS A 36 -5.98 16.26 4.28
C LYS A 36 -7.23 15.45 4.62
N GLN A 37 -8.42 16.02 4.47
CA GLN A 37 -9.68 15.31 4.73
C GLN A 37 -9.87 14.06 3.86
N ARG A 38 -9.34 14.05 2.63
CA ARG A 38 -9.39 12.86 1.76
C ARG A 38 -8.40 11.76 2.17
N GLN A 39 -7.33 12.11 2.87
CA GLN A 39 -6.33 11.16 3.35
C GLN A 39 -6.66 10.60 4.73
N VAL A 40 -7.48 11.31 5.51
CA VAL A 40 -7.83 10.92 6.88
C VAL A 40 -9.05 10.00 6.86
N LEU A 41 -8.83 8.71 7.15
CA LEU A 41 -9.88 7.69 7.18
C LEU A 41 -10.92 7.91 8.29
N TYR A 42 -10.51 8.46 9.44
CA TYR A 42 -11.38 8.70 10.60
C TYR A 42 -11.19 10.12 11.16
N PRO A 43 -11.81 11.14 10.55
CA PRO A 43 -11.59 12.55 10.92
C PRO A 43 -12.11 12.89 12.33
N ALA A 44 -13.12 12.17 12.83
CA ALA A 44 -13.66 12.32 14.19
C ALA A 44 -12.97 11.39 15.22
N GLY A 45 -11.88 10.71 14.82
CA GLY A 45 -11.24 9.66 15.61
C GLY A 45 -11.82 8.28 15.32
N TYR A 46 -10.96 7.26 15.32
CA TYR A 46 -11.36 5.88 15.11
C TYR A 46 -12.08 5.36 16.35
N GLN A 47 -13.34 4.93 16.19
CA GLN A 47 -14.15 4.31 17.24
C GLN A 47 -14.48 2.88 16.84
N PRO A 48 -13.65 1.89 17.22
CA PRO A 48 -13.92 0.50 16.90
C PRO A 48 -15.17 0.02 17.64
N ALA A 49 -16.12 -0.59 16.91
CA ALA A 49 -17.28 -1.24 17.51
C ALA A 49 -16.89 -2.44 18.41
N TYR A 50 -15.73 -3.02 18.17
CA TYR A 50 -15.17 -4.14 18.94
C TYR A 50 -13.67 -3.95 19.12
N PRO A 51 -13.09 -4.37 20.25
CA PRO A 51 -11.64 -4.31 20.44
C PRO A 51 -10.94 -5.02 19.28
N GLN A 52 -10.01 -4.31 18.64
CA GLN A 52 -9.13 -4.87 17.62
C GLN A 52 -8.38 -6.04 18.27
N ARG A 53 -8.66 -7.28 17.83
CA ARG A 53 -7.87 -8.44 18.26
C ARG A 53 -6.53 -8.36 17.54
N GLY A 54 -5.53 -7.80 18.22
CA GLY A 54 -4.14 -7.90 17.81
C GLY A 54 -3.68 -9.36 17.76
N LEU A 55 -2.52 -9.60 17.15
CA LEU A 55 -1.87 -10.91 17.18
C LEU A 55 -1.54 -11.26 18.64
N ASP A 56 -1.90 -12.47 19.09
CA ASP A 56 -1.51 -12.89 20.44
C ASP A 56 0.01 -13.07 20.53
N GLY A 57 0.59 -12.81 21.70
CA GLY A 57 2.05 -12.81 21.86
C GLY A 57 2.71 -14.15 21.53
N LYS A 58 1.99 -15.28 21.69
CA LYS A 58 2.50 -16.61 21.35
C LYS A 58 2.53 -16.79 19.83
N ALA A 59 1.45 -16.45 19.14
CA ALA A 59 1.40 -16.45 17.67
C ALA A 59 2.44 -15.51 17.07
N ALA A 60 2.63 -14.32 17.67
CA ALA A 60 3.69 -13.38 17.27
C ALA A 60 5.07 -14.01 17.38
N ASN A 61 5.39 -14.63 18.53
CA ASN A 61 6.67 -15.28 18.73
C ASN A 61 6.88 -16.46 17.77
N THR A 62 5.87 -17.31 17.59
CA THR A 62 5.93 -18.43 16.64
C THR A 62 6.14 -17.95 15.19
N ALA A 63 5.48 -16.87 14.78
CA ALA A 63 5.67 -16.30 13.44
C ALA A 63 7.10 -15.81 13.22
N ILE A 64 7.70 -15.15 14.22
CA ILE A 64 9.10 -14.70 14.17
C ILE A 64 10.06 -15.89 14.10
N GLU A 65 9.84 -16.93 14.90
CA GLU A 65 10.66 -18.15 14.88
C GLU A 65 10.59 -18.87 13.53
N GLN A 66 9.39 -19.02 12.95
CA GLN A 66 9.23 -19.64 11.63
C GLN A 66 9.91 -18.82 10.53
N TYR A 67 9.77 -17.49 10.60
CA TYR A 67 10.48 -16.57 9.69
C TYR A 67 11.99 -16.79 9.76
N GLN A 68 12.58 -16.82 10.97
CA GLN A 68 14.02 -17.08 11.14
C GLN A 68 14.44 -18.45 10.62
N LYS A 69 13.66 -19.51 10.92
CA LYS A 69 13.93 -20.88 10.46
C LYS A 69 13.90 -20.99 8.94
N SER A 70 13.06 -20.21 8.26
CA SER A 70 12.97 -20.22 6.79
C SER A 70 14.31 -19.88 6.10
N PHE A 71 15.16 -19.06 6.73
CA PHE A 71 16.50 -18.72 6.22
C PHE A 71 17.58 -19.73 6.59
N ALA A 72 17.35 -20.54 7.62
CA ALA A 72 18.24 -21.62 8.00
C ALA A 72 17.94 -22.93 7.23
N GLN A 73 16.80 -23.00 6.55
CA GLN A 73 16.43 -24.14 5.75
C GLN A 73 17.27 -24.16 4.46
N PRO A 74 18.08 -25.21 4.21
CA PRO A 74 18.76 -25.32 2.93
C PRO A 74 17.71 -25.37 1.81
N SER A 75 17.95 -24.66 0.71
CA SER A 75 17.05 -24.45 -0.43
C SER A 75 16.70 -25.71 -1.25
N GLY A 76 16.85 -26.91 -0.66
CA GLY A 76 16.65 -28.21 -1.28
C GLY A 76 15.27 -28.85 -1.08
N SER A 77 14.30 -28.16 -0.48
CA SER A 77 12.91 -28.66 -0.40
C SER A 77 11.92 -27.66 -0.99
N ALA A 78 12.21 -27.21 -2.21
CA ALA A 78 11.17 -26.84 -3.16
C ALA A 78 10.55 -28.14 -3.71
N GLY A 79 9.77 -28.85 -2.90
CA GLY A 79 9.12 -30.08 -3.32
C GLY A 79 8.46 -30.81 -2.15
N SER A 80 7.14 -30.94 -2.23
CA SER A 80 6.29 -31.79 -1.38
C SER A 80 6.09 -31.38 0.09
N ALA A 81 5.26 -30.37 0.31
CA ALA A 81 4.31 -30.33 1.42
C ALA A 81 3.00 -29.72 0.89
N SER A 82 2.32 -30.46 0.01
CA SER A 82 1.01 -31.04 0.32
C SER A 82 0.03 -30.02 0.89
N SER A 83 -0.80 -29.49 -0.02
CA SER A 83 -2.15 -29.02 0.22
C SER A 83 -2.98 -30.11 0.92
N GLU A 84 -2.71 -30.41 2.19
CA GLU A 84 -3.51 -31.35 2.98
C GLU A 84 -3.46 -30.98 4.46
N ALA A 85 -4.01 -29.82 4.79
CA ALA A 85 -4.33 -29.45 6.18
C ALA A 85 -5.63 -28.62 6.17
N GLY A 86 -6.71 -29.24 5.70
CA GLY A 86 -8.02 -28.59 5.61
C GLY A 86 -9.19 -29.51 5.29
N ARG A 87 -9.11 -30.81 5.61
CA ARG A 87 -10.25 -31.75 5.51
C ARG A 87 -10.05 -32.98 6.39
N SER A 88 -10.51 -32.92 7.65
CA SER A 88 -11.00 -34.02 8.51
C SER A 88 -11.03 -33.51 9.97
N GLY A 89 -12.20 -33.07 10.48
CA GLY A 89 -13.01 -33.83 11.45
C GLY A 89 -12.62 -33.43 12.89
N ASN A 90 -13.44 -32.71 13.66
CA ASN A 90 -14.72 -33.09 14.25
C ASN A 90 -15.67 -31.88 14.37
#